data_AF-A0A3M1C677-F1
#
_entry.id   AF-A0A3M1C677-F1
#
_cell.length_a   1.000
_cell.length_b   1.000
_cell.length_c   1.000
_cell.angle_alpha   90.00
_cell.angle_beta   90.00
_cell.angle_gamma   90.00
#
_symmetry.space_group_name_H-M   'P 1'
#
loop_
_entity.id
_entity.type
_entity.pdbx_description
1 polymer ?
#
loop_
_entity_poly.entity_id
_entity_poly.type
_entity_poly.pdbx_seq_one_letter_code
_entity_poly.pdbx_strand_id
1 'polypeptide(L)'
;MNGRKIILILILNILTTSLLYSQHKGKHQYRWAVFHPVAAIKVKHIYKKNLPIYQQVKQQKILDTLENGGKLDAFRHAFFMACFAQKIQTKKLIKLGIAHEKDDVYYFHKNKKAEYADIPDSTSIQMDLYNNNIGIELGRKYRTLSHQQIKDTIIRFISENKLKTIR
;
A
#
# COMPACT_ATOMS: atom_id res chain seq x y z
N MET A 1 -7.98 -32.82 -15.49
CA MET A 1 -8.83 -31.65 -15.16
C MET A 1 -9.61 -31.27 -16.42
N ASN A 2 -10.95 -31.29 -16.37
CA ASN A 2 -11.77 -31.25 -17.60
C ASN A 2 -11.81 -29.84 -18.22
N GLY A 3 -11.79 -29.72 -19.56
CA GLY A 3 -11.62 -28.44 -20.28
C GLY A 3 -12.64 -27.35 -19.89
N ARG A 4 -13.88 -27.74 -19.56
CA ARG A 4 -14.91 -26.83 -19.03
C ARG A 4 -14.55 -26.18 -17.70
N LYS A 5 -13.84 -26.89 -16.81
CA LYS A 5 -13.36 -26.32 -15.53
C LYS A 5 -12.25 -25.29 -15.75
N ILE A 6 -11.38 -25.51 -16.73
CA ILE A 6 -10.31 -24.56 -17.10
C ILE A 6 -10.92 -23.28 -17.67
N ILE A 7 -11.91 -23.41 -18.56
CA ILE A 7 -12.62 -22.27 -19.16
C ILE A 7 -13.40 -21.48 -18.10
N LEU A 8 -14.08 -22.15 -17.16
CA LEU A 8 -14.76 -21.49 -16.03
C LEU A 8 -13.78 -20.75 -15.11
N ILE A 9 -12.62 -21.33 -14.81
CA ILE A 9 -11.57 -20.67 -14.02
C ILE A 9 -11.04 -19.43 -14.77
N LEU A 10 -10.82 -19.53 -16.08
CA LEU A 10 -10.36 -18.40 -16.90
C LEU A 10 -11.41 -17.28 -16.97
N ILE A 11 -12.69 -17.60 -17.16
CA ILE A 11 -13.79 -16.62 -17.20
C ILE A 11 -14.01 -15.94 -15.84
N LEU A 12 -13.90 -16.69 -14.74
CA LEU A 12 -13.98 -16.12 -13.38
C LEU A 12 -12.80 -15.19 -13.06
N ASN A 13 -11.60 -15.50 -13.57
CA ASN A 13 -10.46 -14.58 -13.50
C ASN A 13 -10.70 -13.32 -14.34
N ILE A 14 -11.29 -13.42 -15.54
CA ILE A 14 -11.57 -12.27 -16.39
C ILE A 14 -12.61 -11.33 -15.74
N LEU A 15 -13.69 -11.86 -15.16
CA LEU A 15 -14.74 -11.06 -14.49
C LEU A 15 -14.24 -10.40 -13.18
N THR A 16 -13.31 -11.03 -12.46
CA THR A 16 -12.69 -10.41 -11.29
C THR A 16 -11.67 -9.33 -11.69
N THR A 17 -11.00 -9.48 -12.83
CA THR A 17 -10.07 -8.46 -13.35
C THR A 17 -10.74 -7.18 -13.85
N SER A 18 -11.95 -7.25 -14.42
CA SER A 18 -12.71 -6.05 -14.83
C SER A 18 -13.27 -5.27 -13.63
N LEU A 19 -13.65 -5.97 -12.55
CA LEU A 19 -14.01 -5.33 -11.27
C LEU A 19 -12.82 -4.71 -10.53
N LEU A 20 -11.60 -5.23 -10.75
CA LEU A 20 -10.35 -4.63 -10.28
C LEU A 20 -9.91 -3.44 -11.14
N TYR A 21 -10.19 -3.46 -12.46
CA TYR A 21 -9.87 -2.39 -13.43
C TYR A 21 -10.51 -1.04 -13.06
N SER A 22 -11.73 -1.04 -12.52
CA SER A 22 -12.42 0.20 -12.11
C SER A 22 -11.75 0.93 -10.93
N GLN A 23 -10.83 0.30 -10.19
CA GLN A 23 -10.28 0.86 -8.95
C GLN A 23 -8.76 1.04 -8.92
N HIS A 24 -8.02 0.48 -9.88
CA HIS A 24 -6.58 0.68 -9.95
C HIS A 24 -6.26 1.76 -10.94
N LYS A 25 -5.77 2.89 -10.41
CA LYS A 25 -5.25 3.97 -11.23
C LYS A 25 -3.96 3.49 -11.93
N GLY A 26 -3.07 2.77 -11.28
CA GLY A 26 -1.75 2.45 -11.85
C GLY A 26 -1.63 1.21 -12.76
N LYS A 27 -0.84 1.27 -13.84
CA LYS A 27 -0.60 0.13 -14.75
C LYS A 27 0.18 -1.00 -14.07
N HIS A 28 1.12 -0.66 -13.19
CA HIS A 28 1.99 -1.61 -12.52
C HIS A 28 1.25 -2.34 -11.41
N GLN A 29 0.48 -1.62 -10.59
CA GLN A 29 -0.43 -2.18 -9.60
C GLN A 29 -1.50 -3.05 -10.27
N TYR A 30 -2.04 -2.63 -11.42
CA TYR A 30 -2.98 -3.46 -12.19
C TYR A 30 -2.35 -4.79 -12.61
N ARG A 31 -1.16 -4.76 -13.22
CA ARG A 31 -0.42 -5.99 -13.57
C ARG A 31 -0.20 -6.87 -12.33
N TRP A 32 0.23 -6.28 -11.22
CA TRP A 32 0.39 -7.01 -9.96
C TRP A 32 -0.91 -7.69 -9.51
N ALA A 33 -2.05 -7.00 -9.61
CA ALA A 33 -3.35 -7.54 -9.23
C ALA A 33 -3.79 -8.71 -10.13
N VAL A 34 -3.55 -8.63 -11.44
CA VAL A 34 -3.80 -9.72 -12.40
C VAL A 34 -2.98 -10.98 -12.05
N PHE A 35 -1.71 -10.82 -11.67
CA PHE A 35 -0.86 -11.95 -11.28
C PHE A 35 -1.10 -12.44 -9.84
N HIS A 36 -1.78 -11.64 -9.00
CA HIS A 36 -2.01 -11.93 -7.59
C HIS A 36 -3.45 -11.65 -7.13
N PRO A 37 -4.48 -12.22 -7.78
CA PRO A 37 -5.88 -11.81 -7.59
C PRO A 37 -6.38 -12.00 -6.16
N VAL A 38 -6.05 -13.13 -5.52
CA VAL A 38 -6.40 -13.40 -4.11
C VAL A 38 -5.74 -12.39 -3.16
N ALA A 39 -4.51 -11.97 -3.44
CA ALA A 39 -3.84 -10.96 -2.62
C ALA A 39 -4.46 -9.59 -2.83
N ALA A 40 -4.80 -9.22 -4.08
CA ALA A 40 -5.45 -7.96 -4.41
C ALA A 40 -6.81 -7.81 -3.72
N ILE A 41 -7.63 -8.87 -3.71
CA ILE A 41 -8.91 -8.88 -2.99
C ILE A 41 -8.70 -8.64 -1.48
N LYS A 42 -7.71 -9.29 -0.87
CA LYS A 42 -7.37 -9.09 0.54
C LYS A 42 -6.88 -7.67 0.82
N VAL A 43 -5.99 -7.13 -0.01
CA VAL A 43 -5.51 -5.73 0.10
C VAL A 43 -6.69 -4.78 0.09
N LYS A 44 -7.59 -4.89 -0.90
CA LYS A 44 -8.78 -4.03 -1.02
C LYS A 44 -9.67 -4.12 0.23
N HIS A 45 -9.94 -5.33 0.72
CA HIS A 45 -10.77 -5.53 1.91
C HIS A 45 -10.10 -4.93 3.18
N ILE A 46 -8.81 -5.22 3.40
CA ILE A 46 -8.06 -4.73 4.56
C ILE A 46 -7.92 -3.20 4.50
N TYR A 47 -7.68 -2.64 3.32
CA TYR A 47 -7.59 -1.19 3.12
C TYR A 47 -8.91 -0.51 3.53
N LYS A 48 -10.05 -0.97 2.97
CA LYS A 48 -11.36 -0.39 3.29
C LYS A 48 -11.68 -0.49 4.79
N LYS A 49 -11.34 -1.62 5.42
CA LYS A 49 -11.56 -1.83 6.87
C LYS A 49 -10.73 -0.88 7.74
N ASN A 50 -9.51 -0.53 7.31
CA ASN A 50 -8.56 0.25 8.10
C ASN A 50 -8.48 1.73 7.72
N LEU A 51 -9.12 2.14 6.63
CA LEU A 51 -9.19 3.53 6.21
C LEU A 51 -9.72 4.47 7.32
N PRO A 52 -10.76 4.10 8.11
CA PRO A 52 -11.21 4.94 9.22
C PRO A 52 -10.13 5.17 10.29
N ILE A 53 -9.29 4.18 10.58
CA ILE A 53 -8.19 4.32 11.55
C ILE A 53 -7.16 5.33 11.05
N TYR A 54 -6.77 5.24 9.76
CA TYR A 54 -5.89 6.23 9.14
C TYR A 54 -6.52 7.63 9.14
N GLN A 55 -7.79 7.74 8.76
CA GLN A 55 -8.52 9.00 8.74
C GLN A 55 -8.60 9.64 10.13
N GLN A 56 -8.79 8.84 11.18
CA GLN A 56 -8.76 9.33 12.56
C GLN A 56 -7.39 9.92 12.90
N VAL A 57 -6.29 9.22 12.61
CA VAL A 57 -4.91 9.71 12.87
C VAL A 57 -4.67 11.05 12.17
N LYS A 58 -5.10 11.16 10.90
CA LYS A 58 -5.02 12.38 10.09
C LYS A 58 -5.86 13.52 10.67
N GLN A 59 -7.16 13.28 10.93
CA GLN A 59 -8.11 14.30 11.38
C GLN A 59 -7.77 14.83 12.78
N GLN A 60 -7.32 13.95 13.68
CA GLN A 60 -6.92 14.32 15.04
C GLN A 60 -5.51 14.93 15.10
N LYS A 61 -4.80 15.02 13.96
CA LYS A 61 -3.43 15.55 13.87
C LYS A 61 -2.50 14.92 14.91
N ILE A 62 -2.60 13.59 15.06
CA ILE A 62 -1.76 12.83 16.01
C ILE A 62 -0.28 12.91 15.59
N LEU A 63 -0.03 13.03 14.28
CA LEU A 63 1.26 13.25 13.66
C LEU A 63 1.27 14.64 12.99
N ASP A 64 2.27 14.92 12.15
CA ASP A 64 2.21 16.11 11.29
C ASP A 64 1.04 16.03 10.29
N THR A 65 0.79 17.13 9.58
CA THR A 65 -0.28 17.22 8.58
C THR A 65 0.23 16.99 7.16
N LEU A 66 1.45 16.45 6.99
CA LEU A 66 2.12 16.31 5.71
C LEU A 66 1.73 14.98 5.07
N GLU A 67 0.89 15.04 4.03
CA GLU A 67 0.46 13.84 3.29
C GLU A 67 1.59 13.20 2.48
N ASN A 68 2.66 13.96 2.18
CA ASN A 68 3.82 13.50 1.44
C ASN A 68 5.11 13.90 2.17
N GLY A 69 6.01 12.94 2.39
CA GLY A 69 7.34 13.14 2.94
C GLY A 69 7.45 13.33 4.44
N GLY A 70 6.33 13.51 5.16
CA GLY A 70 6.31 13.68 6.62
C GLY A 70 5.96 12.40 7.40
N LYS A 71 5.72 12.56 8.70
CA LYS A 71 5.34 11.49 9.64
C LYS A 71 3.99 10.87 9.31
N LEU A 72 3.00 11.65 8.89
CA LEU A 72 1.69 11.11 8.49
C LEU A 72 1.82 10.22 7.26
N ASP A 73 2.69 10.59 6.32
CA ASP A 73 3.01 9.81 5.14
C ASP A 73 3.73 8.50 5.49
N ALA A 74 4.78 8.59 6.31
CA ALA A 74 5.48 7.42 6.84
C ALA A 74 4.53 6.46 7.57
N PHE A 75 3.61 7.00 8.37
CA PHE A 75 2.55 6.25 9.02
C PHE A 75 1.66 5.52 8.01
N ARG A 76 1.17 6.22 6.98
CA ARG A 76 0.32 5.64 5.92
C ARG A 76 0.98 4.41 5.31
N HIS A 77 2.23 4.55 4.87
CA HIS A 77 2.98 3.48 4.23
C HIS A 77 3.17 2.27 5.16
N ALA A 78 3.71 2.50 6.36
CA ALA A 78 4.01 1.40 7.28
C ALA A 78 2.74 0.74 7.85
N PHE A 79 1.71 1.52 8.19
CA PHE A 79 0.47 1.03 8.78
C PHE A 79 -0.29 0.09 7.85
N PHE A 80 -0.51 0.50 6.59
CA PHE A 80 -1.22 -0.34 5.64
C PHE A 80 -0.41 -1.60 5.30
N MET A 81 0.89 -1.47 5.09
CA MET A 81 1.76 -2.62 4.83
C MET A 81 1.79 -3.61 6.00
N ALA A 82 1.78 -3.13 7.25
CA ALA A 82 1.65 -3.97 8.44
C ALA A 82 0.32 -4.72 8.47
N CYS A 83 -0.81 -4.02 8.26
CA CYS A 83 -2.13 -4.64 8.21
C CYS A 83 -2.22 -5.71 7.10
N PHE A 84 -1.64 -5.45 5.92
CA PHE A 84 -1.61 -6.41 4.83
C PHE A 84 -0.75 -7.64 5.18
N ALA A 85 0.41 -7.44 5.79
CA ALA A 85 1.38 -8.49 6.10
C ALA A 85 0.87 -9.52 7.12
N GLN A 86 -0.12 -9.16 7.96
CA GLN A 86 -0.78 -10.11 8.85
C GLN A 86 -1.50 -11.25 8.08
N LYS A 87 -1.92 -11.00 6.83
CA LYS A 87 -2.76 -11.93 6.02
C LYS A 87 -2.20 -12.27 4.64
N ILE A 88 -1.16 -11.56 4.18
CA ILE A 88 -0.58 -11.68 2.84
C ILE A 88 0.93 -11.94 2.95
N GLN A 89 1.47 -12.72 2.01
CA GLN A 89 2.89 -13.07 1.99
C GLN A 89 3.76 -11.85 1.66
N THR A 90 4.87 -11.70 2.40
CA THR A 90 5.88 -10.63 2.26
C THR A 90 6.31 -10.39 0.81
N LYS A 91 6.68 -11.44 0.07
CA LYS A 91 7.14 -11.30 -1.33
C LYS A 91 6.12 -10.62 -2.25
N LYS A 92 4.82 -10.80 -1.99
CA LYS A 92 3.76 -10.16 -2.78
C LYS A 92 3.60 -8.69 -2.40
N LEU A 93 3.74 -8.36 -1.12
CA LEU A 93 3.64 -6.98 -0.63
C LEU A 93 4.83 -6.11 -1.04
N ILE A 94 6.04 -6.66 -1.03
CA ILE A 94 7.23 -5.97 -1.58
C ILE A 94 6.99 -5.59 -3.04
N LYS A 95 6.51 -6.53 -3.85
CA LYS A 95 6.18 -6.27 -5.27
C LYS A 95 5.05 -5.25 -5.43
N LEU A 96 4.08 -5.22 -4.51
CA LEU A 96 3.00 -4.23 -4.51
C LEU A 96 3.54 -2.82 -4.21
N GLY A 97 4.38 -2.67 -3.20
CA GLY A 97 5.05 -1.40 -2.87
C GLY A 97 5.85 -0.88 -4.06
N ILE A 98 6.70 -1.72 -4.67
CA ILE A 98 7.45 -1.35 -5.89
C ILE A 98 6.53 -0.96 -7.05
N ALA A 99 5.39 -1.66 -7.21
CA ALA A 99 4.42 -1.33 -8.25
C ALA A 99 3.76 0.04 -7.98
N HIS A 100 3.53 0.39 -6.71
CA HIS A 100 3.00 1.69 -6.30
C HIS A 100 3.92 2.83 -6.75
N GLU A 101 5.18 2.79 -6.32
CA GLU A 101 6.16 3.83 -6.67
C GLU A 101 6.35 3.98 -8.19
N LYS A 102 6.33 2.87 -8.94
CA LYS A 102 6.42 2.91 -10.40
C LYS A 102 5.21 3.59 -11.05
N ASP A 103 4.04 3.40 -10.48
CA ASP A 103 2.84 4.07 -10.96
C ASP A 103 2.86 5.56 -10.66
N ASP A 104 3.36 5.97 -9.49
CA ASP A 104 3.48 7.39 -9.12
C ASP A 104 4.48 8.13 -10.03
N VAL A 105 5.64 7.52 -10.30
CA VAL A 105 6.60 8.03 -11.30
C VAL A 105 5.97 8.11 -12.70
N TYR A 106 5.27 7.06 -13.13
CA TYR A 106 4.59 7.06 -14.43
C TYR A 106 3.53 8.16 -14.51
N TYR A 107 2.75 8.34 -13.45
CA TYR A 107 1.72 9.35 -13.35
C TYR A 107 2.28 10.77 -13.42
N PHE A 108 3.36 11.02 -12.69
CA PHE A 108 4.07 12.28 -12.74
C PHE A 108 4.50 12.63 -14.17
N HIS A 109 5.17 11.71 -14.87
CA HIS A 109 5.65 11.95 -16.23
C HIS A 109 4.53 12.10 -17.27
N LYS A 110 3.39 11.42 -17.07
CA LYS A 110 2.24 11.49 -17.98
C LYS A 110 1.44 12.78 -17.80
N ASN A 111 1.38 13.32 -16.59
CA ASN A 111 0.57 14.47 -16.22
C ASN A 111 1.37 15.77 -16.11
N LYS A 112 2.46 15.93 -16.88
CA LYS A 112 3.38 17.09 -16.99
C LYS A 112 2.77 18.49 -17.24
N LYS A 113 1.49 18.74 -16.91
CA LYS A 113 0.81 20.04 -16.99
C LYS A 113 0.93 20.90 -15.72
N ALA A 114 1.49 20.39 -14.63
CA ALA A 114 1.68 21.19 -13.41
C ALA A 114 3.15 21.59 -13.32
N GLU A 115 3.44 22.84 -13.67
CA GLU A 115 4.75 23.52 -13.57
C GLU A 115 5.35 23.50 -12.14
N TYR A 116 4.55 23.08 -11.15
CA TYR A 116 4.84 23.05 -9.71
C TYR A 116 4.60 21.68 -9.05
N ALA A 117 4.40 20.60 -9.82
CA ALA A 117 4.28 19.28 -9.20
C ALA A 117 5.66 18.81 -8.73
N ASP A 118 5.77 18.47 -7.44
CA ASP A 118 6.96 17.82 -6.89
C ASP A 118 7.24 16.54 -7.69
N ILE A 119 8.40 16.47 -8.35
CA ILE A 119 8.90 15.26 -8.97
C ILE A 119 9.04 14.22 -7.85
N PRO A 120 8.48 13.00 -7.97
CA PRO A 120 8.86 11.89 -7.10
C PRO A 120 10.37 11.70 -7.24
N ASP A 121 11.13 12.23 -6.29
CA ASP A 121 12.57 12.15 -6.32
C ASP A 121 13.00 10.76 -5.83
N SER A 122 14.26 10.41 -6.09
CA SER A 122 14.79 9.13 -5.62
C SER A 122 14.71 8.98 -4.10
N THR A 123 14.61 10.08 -3.35
CA THR A 123 14.60 10.12 -1.89
C THR A 123 13.21 9.74 -1.35
N SER A 124 12.13 10.26 -1.94
CA SER A 124 10.76 9.94 -1.56
C SER A 124 10.45 8.47 -1.83
N ILE A 125 10.83 7.98 -3.01
CA ILE A 125 10.68 6.56 -3.37
C ILE A 125 11.44 5.66 -2.37
N GLN A 126 12.66 6.05 -1.98
CA GLN A 126 13.43 5.29 -1.01
C GLN A 126 12.81 5.33 0.40
N MET A 127 12.27 6.47 0.81
CA MET A 127 11.55 6.62 2.07
C MET A 127 10.31 5.71 2.09
N ASP A 128 9.50 5.73 1.04
CA ASP A 128 8.28 4.94 0.93
C ASP A 128 8.57 3.44 0.91
N LEU A 129 9.55 2.99 0.12
CA LEU A 129 9.97 1.59 0.09
C LEU A 129 10.55 1.13 1.44
N TYR A 130 11.31 1.99 2.13
CA TYR A 130 11.83 1.69 3.47
C TYR A 130 10.68 1.54 4.48
N ASN A 131 9.78 2.51 4.54
CA ASN A 131 8.64 2.50 5.47
C ASN A 131 7.68 1.33 5.18
N ASN A 132 7.48 1.01 3.90
CA ASN A 132 6.73 -0.17 3.47
C ASN A 132 7.36 -1.46 4.04
N ASN A 133 8.68 -1.62 3.93
CA ASN A 133 9.38 -2.81 4.44
C ASN A 133 9.28 -2.93 5.96
N ILE A 134 9.50 -1.84 6.71
CA ILE A 134 9.31 -1.81 8.17
C ILE A 134 7.87 -2.20 8.52
N GLY A 135 6.88 -1.65 7.81
CA GLY A 135 5.48 -2.05 7.96
C GLY A 135 5.27 -3.54 7.78
N ILE A 136 5.79 -4.12 6.69
CA ILE A 136 5.69 -5.56 6.43
C ILE A 136 6.30 -6.37 7.58
N GLU A 137 7.51 -6.05 8.01
CA GLU A 137 8.21 -6.74 9.10
C GLU A 137 7.39 -6.71 10.40
N LEU A 138 6.88 -5.55 10.78
CA LEU A 138 6.05 -5.40 11.97
C LEU A 138 4.74 -6.17 11.86
N GLY A 139 4.07 -6.13 10.70
CA GLY A 139 2.86 -6.92 10.49
C GLY A 139 3.09 -8.43 10.49
N ARG A 140 4.28 -8.89 10.07
CA ARG A 140 4.68 -10.30 10.20
C ARG A 140 4.95 -10.68 11.65
N LYS A 141 5.68 -9.84 12.38
CA LYS A 141 6.03 -10.04 13.80
C LYS A 141 4.79 -10.03 14.69
N TYR A 142 3.90 -9.08 14.47
CA TYR A 142 2.71 -8.82 15.29
C TYR A 142 1.42 -9.30 14.62
N ARG A 143 1.43 -10.56 14.17
CA ARG A 143 0.33 -11.13 13.37
C ARG A 143 -1.02 -11.21 14.10
N THR A 144 -0.99 -11.28 15.43
CA THR A 144 -2.18 -11.44 16.29
C THR A 144 -2.69 -10.14 16.88
N LEU A 145 -1.91 -9.04 16.80
CA LEU A 145 -2.35 -7.75 17.31
C LEU A 145 -3.54 -7.22 16.50
N SER A 146 -4.45 -6.54 17.18
CA SER A 146 -5.50 -5.78 16.53
C SER A 146 -4.91 -4.66 15.67
N HIS A 147 -5.63 -4.20 14.66
CA HIS A 147 -5.16 -3.09 13.83
C HIS A 147 -5.03 -1.77 14.61
N GLN A 148 -5.76 -1.59 15.72
CA GLN A 148 -5.55 -0.45 16.62
C GLN A 148 -4.20 -0.54 17.33
N GLN A 149 -3.83 -1.73 17.82
CA GLN A 149 -2.50 -1.95 18.41
C GLN A 149 -1.38 -1.84 17.38
N ILE A 150 -1.62 -2.23 16.12
CA ILE A 150 -0.69 -1.98 15.01
C ILE A 150 -0.53 -0.47 14.81
N LYS A 151 -1.63 0.30 14.76
CA LYS A 151 -1.61 1.76 14.67
C LYS A 151 -0.74 2.37 15.78
N ASP A 152 -0.96 2.00 17.04
CA ASP A 152 -0.17 2.49 18.18
C ASP A 152 1.31 2.08 18.07
N THR A 153 1.59 0.87 17.59
CA THR A 153 2.96 0.37 17.37
C THR A 153 3.71 1.21 16.33
N ILE A 154 3.06 1.53 15.20
CA ILE A 154 3.67 2.36 14.15
C ILE A 154 3.90 3.79 14.64
N ILE A 155 2.95 4.38 15.36
CA ILE A 155 3.11 5.73 15.95
C ILE A 155 4.32 5.77 16.88
N ARG A 156 4.48 4.75 17.75
CA ARG A 156 5.67 4.63 18.59
C ARG A 156 6.96 4.55 17.77
N PHE A 157 7.00 3.72 16.73
CA PHE A 157 8.19 3.60 15.87
C PHE A 157 8.54 4.93 15.18
N ILE A 158 7.55 5.73 14.80
CA ILE A 158 7.76 7.09 14.28
C ILE A 158 8.36 7.99 15.36
N SER A 159 7.83 7.95 16.60
CA SER A 159 8.37 8.74 17.71
C SER A 159 9.80 8.37 18.09
N GLU A 160 10.20 7.11 17.84
CA GLU A 160 11.55 6.59 18.05
C GLU A 160 12.46 6.81 16.83
N ASN A 161 12.02 7.56 15.81
CA ASN A 161 12.74 7.81 14.55
C ASN A 161 13.17 6.54 13.80
N LYS A 162 12.38 5.45 13.91
CA LYS A 162 12.64 4.18 13.22
C LYS A 162 12.08 4.15 11.80
N LEU A 163 11.13 5.03 11.49
CA LEU A 163 10.63 5.28 10.14
C LEU A 163 11.32 6.51 9.55
N LYS A 164 11.45 6.55 8.22
CA LYS A 164 12.04 7.68 7.50
C LYS A 164 10.98 8.73 7.18
N THR A 165 11.37 9.99 7.31
CA THR A 165 10.70 11.17 6.75
C THR A 165 11.75 11.99 6.00
N ILE A 166 11.32 12.85 5.08
CA ILE A 166 12.18 13.71 4.26
C ILE A 166 11.78 15.19 4.34
N ARG A 167 10.80 15.51 5.19
CA ARG A 167 10.31 16.85 5.51
C ARG A 167 10.16 17.00 7.02
#